data_AF-A0A7J7J1E2-F1
#
_entry.id   AF-A0A7J7J1E2-F1
#
_cell.length_a   1.000
_cell.length_b   1.000
_cell.length_c   1.000
_cell.angle_alpha   90.00
_cell.angle_beta   90.00
_cell.angle_gamma   90.00
#
_symmetry.space_group_name_H-M   'P 1'
#
loop_
_entity.id
_entity.type
_entity.pdbx_description
1 polymer ?
#
loop_
_entity_poly.entity_id
_entity_poly.type
_entity_poly.pdbx_seq_one_letter_code
_entity_poly.pdbx_strand_id
1 'polypeptide(L)'
;MKDVYMPKNNHCVGQIKWEINNNMVRAVSHIDPTEVKEPHKGAAQIFKDGHQGLLNTNFNAPAENLTLVRETYTEPRYPGVAVKGTKQRMMEQAFAEIASEQVKRSFHPEPEPLDYRTEFRDNYTKEFQTSRPLPTRPHNVVSEQPVTFWTEHRDKVTGVSQVKTRDTVFRKNAAFSTPIGESWNSTQPYDLENVPKM
;
A
#
# COMPACT_ATOMS: atom_id res chain seq x y z
N MET A 1 18.87 63.22 -91.60
CA MET A 1 19.23 62.26 -90.53
C MET A 1 19.37 60.90 -91.20
N LYS A 2 20.59 60.39 -91.33
CA LYS A 2 20.90 59.11 -91.99
C LYS A 2 21.47 58.18 -90.92
N ASP A 3 20.66 57.28 -90.39
CA ASP A 3 21.15 56.18 -89.57
C ASP A 3 21.40 54.98 -90.49
N VAL A 4 22.68 54.76 -90.81
CA VAL A 4 23.15 53.60 -91.54
C VAL A 4 23.37 52.48 -90.53
N TYR A 5 22.50 51.47 -90.58
CA TYR A 5 22.57 50.29 -89.72
C TYR A 5 23.71 49.37 -90.19
N MET A 6 24.75 49.22 -89.36
CA MET A 6 25.84 48.26 -89.58
C MET A 6 25.41 46.86 -89.09
N PRO A 7 25.61 45.78 -89.87
CA PRO A 7 25.37 44.42 -89.40
C PRO A 7 26.45 44.03 -88.38
N LYS A 8 26.04 43.60 -87.17
CA LYS A 8 26.96 43.14 -86.13
C LYS A 8 27.53 41.75 -86.50
N ASN A 9 28.86 41.66 -86.53
CA ASN A 9 29.63 40.46 -86.84
C ASN A 9 29.43 39.35 -85.79
N ASN A 10 28.61 38.34 -86.13
CA ASN A 10 28.41 37.14 -85.32
C ASN A 10 29.54 36.09 -85.43
N HIS A 11 30.57 36.35 -86.24
CA HIS A 11 31.65 35.39 -86.54
C HIS A 11 32.59 35.14 -85.36
N CYS A 12 32.96 36.18 -84.60
CA CYS A 12 33.89 36.04 -83.46
C CYS A 12 33.27 35.31 -82.27
N VAL A 13 31.97 35.49 -82.01
CA VAL A 13 31.28 34.83 -80.89
C VAL A 13 31.12 33.33 -81.16
N GLY A 14 30.92 32.94 -82.43
CA GLY A 14 30.90 31.53 -82.83
C GLY A 14 32.27 30.85 -82.67
N GLN A 15 33.35 31.57 -82.99
CA GLN A 15 34.72 31.06 -82.90
C GLN A 15 35.17 30.91 -81.44
N ILE A 16 34.87 31.88 -80.58
CA ILE A 16 35.14 31.79 -79.12
C ILE A 16 34.33 30.67 -78.48
N LYS A 17 33.04 30.53 -78.81
CA LYS A 17 32.22 29.41 -78.31
C LYS A 17 32.74 28.05 -78.79
N TRP A 18 33.22 27.96 -80.02
CA TRP A 18 33.81 26.73 -80.56
C TRP A 18 35.13 26.39 -79.87
N GLU A 19 36.02 27.37 -79.66
CA GLU A 19 37.29 27.17 -78.94
C GLU A 19 37.09 26.79 -77.48
N ILE A 20 36.15 27.44 -76.77
CA ILE A 20 35.81 27.09 -75.39
C ILE A 20 35.27 25.67 -75.31
N ASN A 21 34.32 25.29 -76.19
CA ASN A 21 33.79 23.94 -76.23
C ASN A 21 34.87 22.91 -76.57
N ASN A 22 35.76 23.21 -77.54
CA ASN A 22 36.79 22.28 -77.97
C ASN A 22 37.90 22.11 -76.91
N ASN A 23 38.23 23.18 -76.17
CA ASN A 23 39.12 23.09 -75.00
C ASN A 23 38.48 22.26 -73.89
N MET A 24 37.20 22.49 -73.59
CA MET A 24 36.47 21.72 -72.57
C MET A 24 36.36 20.24 -72.95
N VAL A 25 36.11 19.92 -74.22
CA VAL A 25 36.11 18.54 -74.75
C VAL A 25 37.48 17.88 -74.61
N ARG A 26 38.58 18.59 -74.90
CA ARG A 26 39.94 18.05 -74.71
C ARG A 26 40.33 17.89 -73.25
N ALA A 27 39.90 18.80 -72.38
CA ALA A 27 40.18 18.73 -70.95
C ALA A 27 39.47 17.54 -70.29
N VAL A 28 38.31 17.12 -70.80
CA VAL A 28 37.49 16.04 -70.20
C VAL A 28 37.67 14.70 -70.92
N SER A 29 38.35 14.66 -72.08
CA SER A 29 38.45 13.44 -72.92
C SER A 29 39.15 12.24 -72.27
N HIS A 30 39.98 12.47 -71.23
CA HIS A 30 40.67 11.41 -70.49
C HIS A 30 39.83 10.84 -69.33
N ILE A 31 38.73 11.50 -69.00
CA ILE A 31 37.78 11.14 -67.94
C ILE A 31 36.60 10.35 -68.53
N ASP A 32 36.25 10.64 -69.78
CA ASP A 32 35.22 9.89 -70.50
C ASP A 32 35.68 8.45 -70.78
N PRO A 33 34.86 7.44 -70.45
CA PRO A 33 35.21 6.05 -70.69
C PRO A 33 35.26 5.78 -72.20
N THR A 34 36.45 5.52 -72.73
CA THR A 34 36.69 5.19 -74.15
C THR A 34 36.13 3.83 -74.55
N GLU A 35 35.89 2.93 -73.59
CA GLU A 35 35.33 1.60 -73.82
C GLU A 35 34.03 1.43 -73.03
N VAL A 36 32.91 1.67 -73.70
CA VAL A 36 31.59 1.29 -73.17
C VAL A 36 31.51 -0.24 -73.21
N LYS A 37 31.71 -0.90 -72.06
CA LYS A 37 31.64 -2.37 -71.94
C LYS A 37 30.27 -2.98 -72.32
N GLU A 38 29.24 -2.17 -72.47
CA GLU A 38 27.89 -2.58 -72.87
C GLU A 38 27.38 -1.74 -74.06
N PRO A 39 27.18 -2.34 -75.26
CA PRO A 39 26.93 -1.60 -76.51
C PRO A 39 25.58 -0.86 -76.59
N HIS A 40 24.81 -0.79 -75.50
CA HIS A 40 23.46 -0.23 -75.46
C HIS A 40 23.31 0.98 -74.53
N LYS A 41 24.39 1.45 -73.89
CA LYS A 41 24.34 2.57 -72.94
C LYS A 41 25.22 3.73 -73.42
N GLY A 42 24.64 4.90 -73.67
CA GLY A 42 25.39 6.11 -74.02
C GLY A 42 26.24 6.64 -72.85
N ALA A 43 27.25 7.47 -73.11
CA ALA A 43 28.15 8.01 -72.09
C ALA A 43 27.41 8.72 -70.93
N ALA A 44 26.33 9.45 -71.23
CA ALA A 44 25.46 10.06 -70.22
C ALA A 44 24.76 9.04 -69.30
N GLN A 45 24.57 7.80 -69.75
CA GLN A 45 24.01 6.71 -68.95
C GLN A 45 25.00 6.20 -67.90
N ILE A 46 26.31 6.30 -68.15
CA ILE A 46 27.38 5.79 -67.28
C ILE A 46 27.51 6.66 -66.02
N PHE A 47 27.27 7.97 -66.17
CA PHE A 47 27.31 8.94 -65.06
C PHE A 47 25.94 9.18 -64.42
N LYS A 48 24.92 8.38 -64.72
CA LYS A 48 23.58 8.53 -64.14
C LYS A 48 23.59 8.50 -62.62
N ASP A 49 24.46 7.68 -62.06
CA ASP A 49 24.58 7.46 -60.63
C ASP A 49 25.73 8.28 -60.01
N GLY A 50 26.38 9.15 -60.79
CA GLY A 50 27.48 10.02 -60.36
C GLY A 50 28.88 9.55 -60.80
N HIS A 51 29.90 10.36 -60.47
CA HIS A 51 31.30 10.04 -60.77
C HIS A 51 31.91 9.12 -59.71
N GLN A 52 32.53 8.05 -60.18
CA GLN A 52 33.28 7.12 -59.33
C GLN A 52 34.48 7.82 -58.69
N GLY A 53 34.69 7.63 -57.38
CA GLY A 53 35.88 8.11 -56.67
C GLY A 53 35.81 9.53 -56.08
N LEU A 54 34.72 10.28 -56.30
CA LEU A 54 34.56 11.61 -55.67
C LEU A 54 34.15 11.55 -54.20
N LEU A 55 33.27 10.60 -53.84
CA LEU A 55 32.68 10.50 -52.50
C LEU A 55 33.31 9.42 -51.63
N ASN A 56 33.80 8.33 -52.24
CA ASN A 56 34.44 7.22 -51.54
C ASN A 56 35.59 6.68 -52.39
N THR A 57 36.69 6.29 -51.73
CA THR A 57 37.85 5.62 -52.35
C THR A 57 37.55 4.17 -52.72
N ASN A 58 36.59 3.53 -52.04
CA ASN A 58 36.14 2.18 -52.35
C ASN A 58 34.94 2.19 -53.31
N PHE A 59 35.17 1.87 -54.58
CA PHE A 59 34.14 1.93 -55.64
C PHE A 59 32.95 0.98 -55.46
N ASN A 60 33.16 -0.14 -54.75
CA ASN A 60 32.12 -1.14 -54.49
C ASN A 60 31.55 -1.05 -53.06
N ALA A 61 31.99 -0.08 -52.26
CA ALA A 61 31.46 0.08 -50.92
C ALA A 61 30.04 0.67 -50.98
N PRO A 62 29.09 0.16 -50.19
CA PRO A 62 27.78 0.80 -50.07
C PRO A 62 27.95 2.21 -49.49
N ALA A 63 27.03 3.11 -49.85
CA ALA A 63 27.00 4.45 -49.25
C ALA A 63 26.88 4.33 -47.72
N GLU A 64 27.70 5.11 -47.00
CA GLU A 64 27.64 5.13 -45.54
C GLU A 64 26.28 5.69 -45.10
N ASN A 65 25.52 4.89 -44.35
CA ASN A 65 24.23 5.31 -43.80
C ASN A 65 24.39 6.12 -42.49
N LEU A 66 25.51 6.83 -42.34
CA LEU A 66 25.81 7.63 -41.17
C LEU A 66 25.30 9.05 -41.41
N THR A 67 24.35 9.44 -40.57
CA THR A 67 23.95 10.84 -40.48
C THR A 67 25.06 11.64 -39.79
N LEU A 68 25.27 12.89 -40.19
CA LEU A 68 26.18 13.84 -39.52
C LEU A 68 26.03 13.83 -37.99
N VAL A 69 24.80 13.70 -37.49
CA VAL A 69 24.49 13.63 -36.06
C VAL A 69 25.12 12.41 -35.40
N ARG A 70 24.99 11.22 -35.98
CA ARG A 70 25.57 9.97 -35.45
C ARG A 70 27.09 9.96 -35.48
N GLU A 71 27.69 10.63 -36.45
CA GLU A 71 29.14 10.74 -36.56
C GLU A 71 29.70 11.74 -35.55
N THR A 72 29.03 12.90 -35.38
CA THR A 72 29.55 13.99 -34.55
C THR A 72 29.22 13.79 -33.07
N TYR A 73 28.05 13.24 -32.74
CA TYR A 73 27.61 13.03 -31.37
C TYR A 73 27.87 11.58 -30.94
N THR A 74 29.09 11.35 -30.46
CA THR A 74 29.49 10.09 -29.82
C THR A 74 29.26 10.12 -28.31
N GLU A 75 29.08 8.95 -27.70
CA GLU A 75 28.89 8.86 -26.26
C GLU A 75 30.10 9.45 -25.52
N PRO A 76 29.89 10.40 -24.59
CA PRO A 76 30.99 11.03 -23.89
C PRO A 76 31.73 9.99 -23.04
N ARG A 77 32.99 9.73 -23.40
CA ARG A 77 33.83 8.78 -22.67
C ARG A 77 34.50 9.49 -21.49
N TYR A 78 34.31 8.95 -20.29
CA TYR A 78 35.01 9.46 -19.11
C TYR A 78 36.53 9.25 -19.26
N PRO A 79 37.37 10.18 -18.80
CA PRO A 79 38.81 9.99 -18.80
C PRO A 79 39.17 8.69 -18.05
N GLY A 80 39.96 7.82 -18.68
CA GLY A 80 40.38 6.53 -18.11
C GLY A 80 41.39 6.65 -16.95
N VAL A 81 41.49 7.83 -16.35
CA VAL A 81 42.41 8.16 -15.26
C VAL A 81 41.62 8.51 -14.00
N ALA A 82 42.20 8.25 -12.84
CA ALA A 82 41.58 8.58 -11.57
C ALA A 82 41.49 10.11 -11.41
N VAL A 83 40.27 10.63 -11.33
CA VAL A 83 40.01 12.08 -11.15
C VAL A 83 40.12 12.50 -9.68
N LYS A 84 39.99 11.56 -8.74
CA LYS A 84 40.07 11.81 -7.30
C LYS A 84 41.18 10.99 -6.66
N GLY A 85 41.85 11.58 -5.67
CA GLY A 85 42.84 10.86 -4.86
C GLY A 85 42.22 9.80 -3.96
N THR A 86 43.03 8.81 -3.56
CA THR A 86 42.57 7.66 -2.73
C THR A 86 41.88 8.10 -1.43
N LYS A 87 42.46 9.09 -0.73
CA LYS A 87 41.90 9.62 0.52
C LYS A 87 40.51 10.22 0.32
N GLN A 88 40.33 11.03 -0.73
CA GLN A 88 39.05 11.66 -1.03
C GLN A 88 38.00 10.61 -1.38
N ARG A 89 38.37 9.61 -2.20
CA ARG A 89 37.46 8.51 -2.54
C ARG A 89 37.00 7.74 -1.30
N MET A 90 37.90 7.42 -0.38
CA MET A 90 37.55 6.72 0.87
C MET A 90 36.64 7.57 1.77
N MET A 91 36.91 8.88 1.85
CA MET A 91 36.09 9.80 2.63
C MET A 91 34.66 9.92 2.05
N GLU A 92 34.54 10.04 0.73
CA GLU A 92 33.23 10.10 0.06
C GLU A 92 32.44 8.80 0.24
N GLN A 93 33.13 7.65 0.18
CA GLN A 93 32.49 6.35 0.43
C GLN A 93 31.99 6.24 1.88
N ALA A 94 32.82 6.59 2.87
CA ALA A 94 32.43 6.58 4.27
C ALA A 94 31.24 7.53 4.54
N PHE A 95 31.23 8.70 3.90
CA PHE A 95 30.12 9.64 4.00
C PHE A 95 28.83 9.07 3.40
N ALA A 96 28.92 8.43 2.22
CA ALA A 96 27.79 7.79 1.58
C ALA A 96 27.22 6.64 2.42
N GLU A 97 28.08 5.84 3.07
CA GLU A 97 27.68 4.78 3.99
C GLU A 97 26.90 5.34 5.18
N ILE A 98 27.46 6.36 5.87
CA ILE A 98 26.80 7.04 7.00
C ILE A 98 25.43 7.61 6.59
N ALA A 99 25.38 8.33 5.45
CA ALA A 99 24.12 8.89 4.95
C ALA A 99 23.10 7.78 4.64
N SER A 100 23.55 6.68 4.03
CA SER A 100 22.68 5.55 3.71
C SER A 100 22.12 4.86 4.96
N GLU A 101 22.90 4.72 6.03
CA GLU A 101 22.46 4.15 7.30
C GLU A 101 21.45 5.04 8.00
N GLN A 102 21.69 6.35 8.04
CA GLN A 102 20.75 7.31 8.60
C GLN A 102 19.40 7.26 7.87
N VAL A 103 19.44 7.29 6.53
CA VAL A 103 18.26 7.15 5.68
C VAL A 103 17.56 5.83 5.99
N LYS A 104 18.26 4.69 5.98
CA LYS A 104 17.66 3.38 6.29
C LYS A 104 16.98 3.36 7.66
N ARG A 105 17.60 3.94 8.69
CA ARG A 105 17.05 4.03 10.04
C ARG A 105 15.82 4.94 10.12
N SER A 106 15.78 6.01 9.34
CA SER A 106 14.60 6.89 9.25
C SER A 106 13.45 6.23 8.51
N PHE A 107 13.72 5.50 7.42
CA PHE A 107 12.69 4.80 6.64
C PHE A 107 12.19 3.52 7.30
N HIS A 108 13.02 2.86 8.12
CA HIS A 108 12.69 1.65 8.86
C HIS A 108 12.88 1.89 10.36
N PRO A 109 11.94 2.60 11.02
CA PRO A 109 11.95 2.67 12.48
C PRO A 109 11.85 1.26 13.07
N GLU A 110 12.42 1.06 14.26
CA GLU A 110 12.30 -0.22 14.97
C GLU A 110 10.81 -0.52 15.18
N PRO A 111 10.31 -1.68 14.74
CA PRO A 111 8.90 -2.02 14.91
C PRO A 111 8.59 -2.07 16.41
N GLU A 112 7.42 -1.57 16.78
CA GLU A 112 6.94 -1.73 18.15
C GLU A 112 6.93 -3.22 18.52
N PRO A 113 7.26 -3.56 19.78
CA PRO A 113 7.27 -4.95 20.22
C PRO A 113 5.87 -5.54 20.01
N LEU A 114 5.81 -6.66 19.29
CA LEU A 114 4.55 -7.36 19.02
C LEU A 114 3.95 -7.83 20.35
N ASP A 115 2.74 -7.35 20.64
CA ASP A 115 1.92 -7.93 21.68
C ASP A 115 1.21 -9.18 21.14
N TYR A 116 1.51 -10.33 21.74
CA TYR A 116 0.87 -11.60 21.41
C TYR A 116 -0.36 -11.89 22.27
N ARG A 117 -0.73 -10.96 23.16
CA ARG A 117 -1.91 -11.11 24.01
C ARG A 117 -3.15 -10.74 23.23
N THR A 118 -4.22 -11.46 23.52
CA THR A 118 -5.53 -11.11 23.00
C THR A 118 -6.12 -10.01 23.86
N GLU A 119 -6.93 -9.14 23.25
CA GLU A 119 -7.76 -8.14 23.94
C GLU A 119 -8.55 -8.74 25.12
N PHE A 120 -8.90 -10.02 25.02
CA PHE A 120 -9.56 -10.75 26.09
C PHE A 120 -8.68 -10.91 27.33
N ARG A 121 -7.41 -11.28 27.15
CA ARG A 121 -6.48 -11.53 28.26
C ARG A 121 -6.17 -10.26 29.04
N ASP A 122 -6.00 -9.14 28.37
CA ASP A 122 -5.67 -7.87 29.03
C ASP A 122 -6.89 -7.23 29.71
N ASN A 123 -8.08 -7.36 29.12
CA ASN A 123 -9.28 -6.68 29.63
C ASN A 123 -10.09 -7.50 30.64
N TYR A 124 -10.08 -8.84 30.55
CA TYR A 124 -10.97 -9.70 31.35
C TYR A 124 -10.28 -10.36 32.54
N THR A 125 -8.97 -10.17 32.72
CA THR A 125 -8.25 -10.62 33.92
C THR A 125 -8.33 -9.56 35.03
N LYS A 126 -9.54 -9.16 35.42
CA LYS A 126 -9.74 -8.41 36.66
C LYS A 126 -10.15 -9.40 37.75
N GLU A 127 -9.26 -9.63 38.71
CA GLU A 127 -9.56 -10.45 39.87
C GLU A 127 -10.77 -9.85 40.60
N PHE A 128 -11.90 -10.54 40.57
CA PHE A 128 -13.12 -10.11 41.24
C PHE A 128 -12.90 -10.21 42.75
N GLN A 129 -12.57 -9.08 43.38
CA GLN A 129 -12.48 -8.99 44.84
C GLN A 129 -13.89 -8.98 45.44
N THR A 130 -14.36 -10.16 45.87
CA THR A 130 -15.65 -10.28 46.56
C THR A 130 -15.51 -9.79 48.00
N SER A 131 -15.81 -8.52 48.26
CA SER A 131 -16.00 -8.04 49.63
C SER A 131 -17.42 -8.36 50.08
N ARG A 132 -17.59 -9.32 51.02
CA ARG A 132 -18.90 -9.55 51.63
C ARG A 132 -19.19 -8.37 52.58
N PRO A 133 -20.37 -7.71 52.48
CA PRO A 133 -20.72 -6.68 53.44
C PRO A 133 -20.85 -7.29 54.85
N LEU A 134 -20.55 -6.49 55.87
CA LEU A 134 -20.75 -6.89 57.25
C LEU A 134 -22.23 -7.23 57.48
N PRO A 135 -22.55 -8.39 58.08
CA PRO A 135 -23.93 -8.74 58.42
C PRO A 135 -24.54 -7.67 59.33
N THR A 136 -25.72 -7.16 58.97
CA THR A 136 -26.44 -6.15 59.78
C THR A 136 -27.01 -6.74 61.07
N ARG A 137 -27.28 -8.05 61.08
CA ARG A 137 -27.89 -8.79 62.20
C ARG A 137 -27.35 -10.22 62.26
N PRO A 138 -27.23 -10.83 63.45
CA PRO A 138 -26.74 -12.20 63.62
C PRO A 138 -27.85 -13.22 63.30
N HIS A 139 -28.39 -13.19 62.09
CA HIS A 139 -29.44 -14.13 61.67
C HIS A 139 -28.84 -15.51 61.37
N ASN A 140 -29.41 -16.55 61.99
CA ASN A 140 -29.03 -17.93 61.70
C ASN A 140 -30.08 -18.62 60.83
N VAL A 141 -29.69 -18.97 59.60
CA VAL A 141 -30.55 -19.64 58.59
C VAL A 141 -31.12 -20.98 59.09
N VAL A 142 -30.45 -21.65 60.03
CA VAL A 142 -30.86 -22.98 60.51
C VAL A 142 -31.90 -22.89 61.62
N SER A 143 -31.79 -21.91 62.52
CA SER A 143 -32.64 -21.81 63.70
C SER A 143 -33.80 -20.83 63.54
N GLU A 144 -33.65 -19.81 62.72
CA GLU A 144 -34.66 -18.77 62.57
C GLU A 144 -35.67 -19.11 61.49
N GLN A 145 -36.92 -18.70 61.70
CA GLN A 145 -37.94 -18.79 60.67
C GLN A 145 -37.61 -17.81 59.53
N PRO A 146 -37.73 -18.25 58.25
CA PRO A 146 -37.51 -17.36 57.12
C PRO A 146 -38.57 -16.25 57.12
N VAL A 147 -38.11 -15.01 56.91
CA VAL A 147 -39.00 -13.88 56.70
C VAL A 147 -39.61 -14.01 55.31
N THR A 148 -40.89 -14.36 55.29
CA THR A 148 -41.72 -14.45 54.09
C THR A 148 -42.88 -13.46 54.18
N PHE A 149 -43.53 -13.20 53.05
CA PHE A 149 -44.75 -12.38 52.99
C PHE A 149 -45.80 -12.79 54.05
N TRP A 150 -45.98 -14.10 54.25
CA TRP A 150 -46.96 -14.64 55.19
C TRP A 150 -46.58 -14.42 56.65
N THR A 151 -45.30 -14.57 57.01
CA THR A 151 -44.83 -14.31 58.38
C THR A 151 -44.92 -12.84 58.76
N GLU A 152 -44.75 -11.92 57.81
CA GLU A 152 -44.93 -10.47 58.01
C GLU A 152 -46.41 -10.09 58.21
N HIS A 153 -47.31 -10.78 57.52
CA HIS A 153 -48.75 -10.46 57.51
C HIS A 153 -49.59 -11.36 58.42
N ARG A 154 -48.98 -12.12 59.33
CA ARG A 154 -49.67 -13.12 60.17
C ARG A 154 -50.91 -12.58 60.91
N ASP A 155 -50.88 -11.32 61.34
CA ASP A 155 -51.96 -10.70 62.12
C ASP A 155 -53.15 -10.26 61.23
N LYS A 156 -52.94 -10.17 59.91
CA LYS A 156 -53.95 -9.75 58.91
C LYS A 156 -54.52 -10.93 58.13
N VAL A 157 -53.88 -12.10 58.16
CA VAL A 157 -54.31 -13.29 57.42
C VAL A 157 -55.52 -13.90 58.11
N THR A 158 -56.60 -14.09 57.35
CA THR A 158 -57.82 -14.77 57.81
C THR A 158 -57.86 -16.21 57.29
N GLY A 159 -58.66 -17.08 57.94
CA GLY A 159 -58.81 -18.48 57.52
C GLY A 159 -57.68 -19.42 57.93
N VAL A 160 -56.74 -18.97 58.75
CA VAL A 160 -55.67 -19.79 59.34
C VAL A 160 -55.99 -20.12 60.80
N SER A 161 -55.51 -21.27 61.28
CA SER A 161 -55.61 -21.62 62.68
C SER A 161 -54.79 -20.68 63.54
N GLN A 162 -55.38 -20.13 64.60
CA GLN A 162 -54.67 -19.26 65.53
C GLN A 162 -53.71 -20.09 66.39
N VAL A 163 -52.42 -19.89 66.19
CA VAL A 163 -51.34 -20.51 66.99
C VAL A 163 -50.71 -19.42 67.84
N LYS A 164 -50.64 -19.64 69.16
CA LYS A 164 -50.15 -18.64 70.12
C LYS A 164 -48.62 -18.51 70.17
N THR A 165 -47.90 -19.38 69.45
CA THR A 165 -46.43 -19.43 69.45
C THR A 165 -45.86 -18.54 68.34
N ARG A 166 -44.96 -17.61 68.70
CA ARG A 166 -44.29 -16.70 67.76
C ARG A 166 -43.40 -17.43 66.75
N ASP A 167 -42.85 -18.57 67.14
CA ASP A 167 -41.87 -19.32 66.34
C ASP A 167 -42.52 -20.20 65.26
N THR A 168 -43.83 -20.48 65.34
CA THR A 168 -44.52 -21.37 64.39
C THR A 168 -45.92 -20.85 64.04
N VAL A 169 -45.97 -19.73 63.33
CA VAL A 169 -47.20 -18.99 63.04
C VAL A 169 -48.24 -19.77 62.20
N PHE A 170 -47.83 -20.72 61.36
CA PHE A 170 -48.72 -21.51 60.48
C PHE A 170 -48.77 -23.00 60.83
N ARG A 171 -48.66 -23.34 62.12
CA ARG A 171 -48.78 -24.73 62.56
C ARG A 171 -50.24 -25.20 62.44
N LYS A 172 -50.44 -26.41 61.90
CA LYS A 172 -51.76 -27.05 61.82
C LYS A 172 -52.34 -27.22 63.24
N ASN A 173 -53.55 -26.71 63.46
CA ASN A 173 -54.32 -26.96 64.67
C ASN A 173 -55.54 -27.82 64.30
N ALA A 174 -55.64 -29.00 64.92
CA ALA A 174 -56.75 -29.94 64.72
C ALA A 174 -57.63 -30.09 65.97
N ALA A 175 -57.43 -29.26 67.01
CA ALA A 175 -58.11 -29.42 68.31
C ALA A 175 -59.64 -29.39 68.22
N PHE A 176 -60.20 -28.70 67.23
CA PHE A 176 -61.65 -28.70 66.99
C PHE A 176 -62.15 -29.95 66.26
N SER A 177 -61.34 -30.51 65.37
CA SER A 177 -61.72 -31.63 64.49
C SER A 177 -61.36 -33.00 65.06
N THR A 178 -60.63 -33.08 66.17
CA THR A 178 -60.33 -34.35 66.84
C THR A 178 -61.61 -34.96 67.41
N PRO A 179 -61.88 -36.27 67.20
CA PRO A 179 -63.09 -36.92 67.68
C PRO A 179 -63.14 -36.94 69.21
N ILE A 180 -64.36 -36.83 69.76
CA ILE A 180 -64.58 -36.63 71.21
C ILE A 180 -63.98 -37.74 72.10
N GLY A 181 -63.91 -38.96 71.59
CA GLY A 181 -63.31 -40.09 72.31
C GLY A 181 -61.82 -39.93 72.58
N GLU A 182 -61.11 -39.16 71.76
CA GLU A 182 -59.67 -38.89 71.89
C GLU A 182 -59.38 -37.61 72.71
N SER A 183 -60.29 -36.63 72.67
CA SER A 183 -60.09 -35.33 73.34
C SER A 183 -60.55 -35.27 74.80
N TRP A 184 -61.24 -36.30 75.33
CA TRP A 184 -61.87 -36.26 76.66
C TRP A 184 -60.89 -36.03 77.82
N ASN A 185 -59.66 -36.54 77.71
CA ASN A 185 -58.61 -36.38 78.73
C ASN A 185 -57.58 -35.29 78.38
N SER A 186 -57.83 -34.48 77.34
CA SER A 186 -56.93 -33.41 76.90
C SER A 186 -57.41 -32.04 77.39
N THR A 187 -56.49 -31.09 77.54
CA THR A 187 -56.81 -29.70 77.89
C THR A 187 -57.71 -29.09 76.82
N GLN A 188 -58.84 -28.51 77.24
CA GLN A 188 -59.77 -27.91 76.28
C GLN A 188 -59.22 -26.58 75.76
N PRO A 189 -59.55 -26.20 74.51
CA PRO A 189 -59.04 -24.97 73.90
C PRO A 189 -59.39 -23.71 74.69
N TYR A 190 -60.53 -23.68 75.40
CA TYR A 190 -60.95 -22.57 76.25
C TYR A 190 -60.10 -22.42 77.52
N ASP A 191 -59.60 -23.53 78.09
CA ASP A 191 -58.73 -23.49 79.29
C ASP A 191 -57.40 -22.76 78.99
N LEU A 192 -56.97 -22.78 77.72
CA LEU A 192 -55.77 -22.10 77.24
C LEU A 192 -55.98 -20.61 76.98
N GLU A 193 -57.21 -20.08 77.01
CA GLU A 193 -57.51 -18.65 76.76
C GLU A 193 -57.18 -17.73 77.93
N ASN A 194 -57.05 -18.27 79.15
CA ASN A 194 -56.68 -17.52 80.36
C ASN A 194 -55.17 -17.24 80.51
N VAL A 195 -54.35 -17.61 79.53
CA VAL A 195 -52.91 -17.32 79.52
C VAL A 195 -52.69 -15.92 78.92
N PRO A 196 -51.89 -15.05 79.56
CA PRO A 196 -51.66 -13.69 79.06
C PRO A 196 -51.17 -13.73 77.61
N LYS A 197 -51.78 -12.90 76.77
CA LYS A 197 -51.37 -12.70 75.38
C LYS A 197 -50.00 -12.01 75.41
N MET A 198 -48.93 -12.72 75.03
CA MET A 198 -47.59 -12.18 74.82
C MET A 198 -47.39 -11.75 73.37
#